data_AF-A0AA42L7P9-F1
#
_entry.id   AF-A0AA42L7P9-F1
#
_cell.length_a   1.000
_cell.length_b   1.000
_cell.length_c   1.000
_cell.angle_alpha   90.00
_cell.angle_beta   90.00
_cell.angle_gamma   90.00
#
_symmetry.space_group_name_H-M   'P 1'
#
loop_
_entity.id
_entity.type
_entity.pdbx_description
1 polymer ?
#
loop_
_entity_poly.entity_id
_entity_poly.type
_entity_poly.pdbx_seq_one_letter_code
_entity_poly.pdbx_strand_id
1 'polypeptide(L)'
;MKQPPSTRTVFLVLLLVLAGVAVAGGALQTISETLGHSVQPDRLPASVSSQSPREQSASLVPSPAPFPAASTAGAPERNNRLFDADYLLAARQALEQMPALAGQRLTVFHSIHFYDDGRINLDLVDPQQPGHVDSYHFERGQWRKGNPVNPQQFAPTISLQRSSTSLASIDFEAVPRVAQALQEQRNALQNPASEVGHVYVIVRKAGKLVWLPDEVAGDRESVRLQFDAQGALRGVSRR
;
A
#
# COMPACT_ATOMS: atom_id res chain seq x y z
N MET A 1 -27.91 -42.49 38.28
CA MET A 1 -26.79 -41.61 37.87
C MET A 1 -26.77 -41.59 36.35
N LYS A 2 -26.99 -40.43 35.71
CA LYS A 2 -27.11 -40.28 34.25
C LYS A 2 -25.81 -39.71 33.69
N GLN A 3 -25.21 -40.38 32.70
CA GLN A 3 -24.00 -39.90 32.02
C GLN A 3 -24.31 -38.64 31.20
N PRO A 4 -23.40 -37.65 31.14
CA PRO A 4 -23.57 -36.50 30.25
C PRO A 4 -23.37 -36.90 28.78
N PRO A 5 -24.10 -36.28 27.84
CA PRO A 5 -24.01 -36.61 26.43
C PRO A 5 -22.67 -36.19 25.82
N SER A 6 -22.13 -37.05 24.95
CA SER A 6 -20.90 -36.85 24.20
C SER A 6 -21.03 -35.67 23.21
N THR A 7 -19.98 -34.84 23.16
CA THR A 7 -19.82 -33.64 22.31
C THR A 7 -20.03 -33.92 20.81
N ARG A 8 -19.88 -35.17 20.36
CA ARG A 8 -20.14 -35.58 18.97
C ARG A 8 -21.62 -35.51 18.59
N THR A 9 -22.53 -35.80 19.51
CA THR A 9 -23.97 -35.82 19.21
C THR A 9 -24.55 -34.41 19.08
N VAL A 10 -24.02 -33.46 19.85
CA VAL A 10 -24.40 -32.03 19.77
C VAL A 10 -23.92 -31.41 18.44
N PHE A 11 -22.74 -31.79 17.97
CA PHE A 11 -22.17 -31.28 16.71
C PHE A 11 -22.94 -31.79 15.48
N LEU A 12 -23.45 -33.03 15.52
CA LEU A 12 -24.22 -33.63 14.43
C LEU A 12 -25.64 -33.05 14.29
N VAL A 13 -26.26 -32.65 15.41
CA VAL A 13 -27.56 -31.95 15.39
C VAL A 13 -27.40 -30.52 14.86
N LEU A 14 -26.31 -29.83 15.18
CA LEU A 14 -26.05 -28.46 14.69
C LEU A 14 -25.77 -28.43 13.17
N LEU A 15 -25.09 -29.45 12.63
CA LEU A 15 -24.83 -29.59 11.20
C LEU A 15 -26.11 -29.86 10.38
N LEU A 16 -27.09 -30.57 10.95
CA LEU A 16 -28.38 -30.81 10.31
C LEU A 16 -29.30 -29.58 10.30
N VAL A 17 -29.15 -28.65 11.26
CA VAL A 17 -29.92 -27.39 11.27
C VAL A 17 -29.36 -26.37 10.28
N LEU A 18 -28.04 -26.37 10.02
CA LEU A 18 -27.41 -25.47 9.03
C LEU A 18 -27.59 -25.91 7.57
N ALA A 19 -27.89 -27.18 7.30
CA ALA A 19 -28.23 -27.65 5.96
C ALA A 19 -29.72 -27.42 5.57
N GLY A 20 -30.55 -26.93 6.50
CA GLY A 20 -32.00 -26.76 6.31
C GLY A 20 -32.47 -25.37 5.86
N VAL A 21 -31.59 -24.38 5.68
CA VAL A 21 -31.98 -22.99 5.33
C VAL A 21 -31.61 -22.60 3.88
N ALA A 22 -31.07 -23.53 3.09
CA ALA A 22 -30.65 -23.26 1.71
C ALA A 22 -31.65 -23.74 0.64
N VAL A 23 -32.97 -23.52 0.81
CA VAL A 23 -33.94 -23.65 -0.29
C VAL A 23 -35.12 -22.68 -0.09
N ALA A 24 -34.92 -21.39 -0.37
CA ALA A 24 -35.98 -20.44 -0.74
C ALA A 24 -35.37 -19.08 -1.08
N GLY A 25 -35.29 -18.73 -2.37
CA GLY A 25 -34.86 -17.40 -2.80
C GLY A 25 -34.10 -17.44 -4.12
N GLY A 26 -34.85 -17.52 -5.22
CA GLY A 26 -34.30 -17.54 -6.57
C GLY A 26 -33.50 -16.28 -6.91
N ALA A 27 -32.32 -16.49 -7.51
CA ALA A 27 -31.52 -15.46 -8.15
C ALA A 27 -30.65 -16.08 -9.27
N LEU A 28 -31.25 -16.92 -10.12
CA LEU A 28 -30.61 -17.49 -11.33
C LEU A 28 -31.10 -16.82 -12.63
N GLN A 29 -31.32 -15.50 -12.62
CA GLN A 29 -31.65 -14.75 -13.84
C GLN A 29 -31.07 -13.34 -13.84
N THR A 30 -29.75 -13.20 -14.05
CA THR A 30 -29.17 -11.90 -14.52
C THR A 30 -27.79 -12.05 -15.19
N ILE A 31 -27.55 -13.10 -15.99
CA ILE A 31 -26.28 -13.27 -16.74
C ILE A 31 -26.51 -13.32 -18.27
N SER A 32 -27.73 -13.10 -18.77
CA SER A 32 -28.05 -13.18 -20.21
C SER A 32 -28.26 -11.84 -20.93
N GLU A 33 -27.84 -10.70 -20.36
CA GLU A 33 -28.00 -9.36 -20.98
C GLU A 33 -26.67 -8.62 -21.24
N THR A 34 -25.55 -9.33 -21.43
CA THR A 34 -24.29 -8.71 -21.91
C THR A 34 -23.59 -9.53 -23.00
N LEU A 35 -24.30 -10.48 -23.60
CA LEU A 35 -23.82 -11.26 -24.74
C LEU A 35 -24.85 -11.18 -25.86
N GLY A 36 -24.85 -10.04 -26.53
CA GLY A 36 -25.74 -9.80 -27.66
C GLY A 36 -25.26 -8.59 -28.45
N HIS A 37 -24.13 -8.72 -29.13
CA HIS A 37 -24.02 -8.18 -30.49
C HIS A 37 -23.07 -9.04 -31.31
N SER A 38 -23.69 -9.63 -32.33
CA SER A 38 -23.15 -10.61 -33.25
C SER A 38 -22.17 -9.96 -34.23
N VAL A 39 -21.16 -10.76 -34.57
CA VAL A 39 -20.29 -10.59 -35.74
C VAL A 39 -21.14 -10.66 -37.01
N GLN A 40 -20.97 -9.70 -37.92
CA GLN A 40 -21.26 -9.90 -39.34
C GLN A 40 -20.12 -9.27 -40.17
N PRO A 41 -19.37 -10.06 -40.96
CA PRO A 41 -18.43 -9.58 -41.95
C PRO A 41 -19.16 -9.44 -43.29
N ASP A 42 -18.98 -8.33 -44.00
CA ASP A 42 -19.21 -8.36 -45.44
C ASP A 42 -18.34 -7.39 -46.23
N ARG A 43 -18.10 -7.79 -47.48
CA ARG A 43 -16.93 -7.56 -48.31
C ARG A 43 -17.24 -6.55 -49.43
N LEU A 44 -16.30 -5.59 -49.62
CA LEU A 44 -15.85 -4.83 -50.82
C LEU A 44 -16.83 -4.49 -51.98
N PRO A 45 -16.59 -3.37 -52.71
CA PRO A 45 -15.79 -3.50 -53.93
C PRO A 45 -14.77 -2.37 -54.18
N ALA A 46 -13.90 -2.65 -55.15
CA ALA A 46 -12.80 -1.83 -55.63
C ALA A 46 -13.12 -1.16 -56.98
N SER A 47 -12.47 0.00 -57.20
CA SER A 47 -11.95 0.57 -58.46
C SER A 47 -12.90 0.92 -59.61
N VAL A 48 -12.85 2.18 -60.11
CA VAL A 48 -12.33 2.54 -61.47
C VAL A 48 -12.09 4.07 -61.60
N SER A 49 -10.82 4.40 -61.90
CA SER A 49 -10.20 5.44 -62.74
C SER A 49 -10.85 6.80 -63.06
N SER A 50 -10.03 7.86 -62.93
CA SER A 50 -9.53 8.63 -64.10
C SER A 50 -8.29 9.48 -63.74
N GLN A 51 -7.20 9.29 -64.51
CA GLN A 51 -6.04 10.18 -64.67
C GLN A 51 -6.48 11.44 -65.46
N SER A 52 -5.80 12.59 -65.59
CA SER A 52 -4.40 13.08 -65.58
C SER A 52 -4.50 14.65 -65.64
N PRO A 53 -3.45 15.52 -65.77
CA PRO A 53 -2.07 15.28 -66.22
C PRO A 53 -0.93 15.96 -65.41
N ARG A 54 0.28 15.44 -65.67
CA ARG A 54 1.62 15.99 -65.37
C ARG A 54 1.76 17.48 -65.69
N GLU A 55 2.34 18.22 -64.76
CA GLU A 55 3.38 19.22 -65.04
C GLU A 55 4.51 19.09 -64.02
N GLN A 56 5.70 19.49 -64.48
CA GLN A 56 7.01 19.12 -63.98
C GLN A 56 7.66 20.36 -63.34
N SER A 57 8.53 20.10 -62.36
CA SER A 57 9.69 20.92 -61.95
C SER A 57 9.57 21.90 -60.77
N ALA A 58 10.43 21.58 -59.80
CA ALA A 58 11.22 22.46 -58.93
C ALA A 58 10.52 23.22 -57.79
N SER A 59 10.69 22.71 -56.56
CA SER A 59 11.61 23.34 -55.61
C SER A 59 11.86 22.42 -54.41
N LEU A 60 13.15 22.18 -54.13
CA LEU A 60 13.63 21.56 -52.91
C LEU A 60 13.17 22.39 -51.71
N VAL A 61 12.25 21.85 -50.91
CA VAL A 61 12.02 22.31 -49.54
C VAL A 61 12.94 21.46 -48.65
N PRO A 62 13.79 22.05 -47.78
CA PRO A 62 14.58 21.28 -46.85
C PRO A 62 13.65 20.55 -45.88
N SER A 63 13.89 19.24 -45.72
CA SER A 63 13.31 18.45 -44.65
C SER A 63 13.57 19.14 -43.30
N PRO A 64 12.56 19.40 -42.46
CA PRO A 64 12.83 19.92 -41.13
C PRO A 64 13.66 18.88 -40.37
N ALA A 65 14.73 19.36 -39.76
CA ALA A 65 15.67 18.58 -38.97
C ALA A 65 14.95 17.63 -38.00
N PRO A 66 15.51 16.44 -37.72
CA PRO A 66 14.95 15.54 -36.73
C PRO A 66 14.76 16.31 -35.42
N PHE A 67 13.56 16.23 -34.86
CA PHE A 67 13.28 16.69 -33.51
C PHE A 67 14.45 16.26 -32.62
N PRO A 68 15.10 17.20 -31.90
CA PRO A 68 16.13 16.80 -30.96
C PRO A 68 15.48 15.80 -30.03
N ALA A 69 16.06 14.58 -30.01
CA ALA A 69 15.69 13.54 -29.09
C ALA A 69 15.48 14.21 -27.74
N ALA A 70 14.24 14.15 -27.25
CA ALA A 70 13.89 14.65 -25.93
C ALA A 70 14.99 14.13 -25.03
N SER A 71 15.80 15.08 -24.54
CA SER A 71 16.90 14.77 -23.65
C SER A 71 16.29 13.89 -22.59
N THR A 72 16.75 12.65 -22.52
CA THR A 72 16.55 11.81 -21.36
C THR A 72 17.33 12.53 -20.28
N ALA A 73 16.76 13.62 -19.77
CA ALA A 73 17.10 14.18 -18.49
C ALA A 73 16.92 12.98 -17.58
N GLY A 74 18.06 12.38 -17.21
CA GLY A 74 18.07 11.28 -16.26
C GLY A 74 17.15 11.72 -15.13
N ALA A 75 16.10 10.94 -14.89
CA ALA A 75 15.33 11.10 -13.68
C ALA A 75 16.38 11.24 -12.56
N PRO A 76 16.29 12.27 -11.70
CA PRO A 76 17.27 12.41 -10.63
C PRO A 76 17.37 11.04 -9.95
N GLU A 77 18.60 10.54 -9.76
CA GLU A 77 18.81 9.29 -9.01
C GLU A 77 17.96 9.38 -7.75
N ARG A 78 16.90 8.56 -7.69
CA ARG A 78 16.00 8.57 -6.55
C ARG A 78 16.73 7.87 -5.42
N ASN A 79 17.43 8.66 -4.61
CA ASN A 79 17.96 8.15 -3.36
C ASN A 79 16.79 7.69 -2.49
N ASN A 80 16.77 6.40 -2.17
CA ASN A 80 15.74 5.78 -1.35
C ASN A 80 15.77 6.38 0.06
N ARG A 81 14.74 7.14 0.41
CA ARG A 81 14.64 7.91 1.66
C ARG A 81 14.41 7.05 2.89
N LEU A 82 14.13 5.75 2.73
CA LEU A 82 14.03 4.83 3.87
C LEU A 82 15.37 4.64 4.58
N PHE A 83 16.49 4.89 3.89
CA PHE A 83 17.84 4.79 4.45
C PHE A 83 18.38 6.13 4.97
N ASP A 84 17.62 7.22 4.84
CA ASP A 84 18.03 8.58 5.17
C ASP A 84 17.51 8.98 6.55
N ALA A 85 18.30 8.69 7.59
CA ALA A 85 17.93 8.93 8.98
C ALA A 85 17.66 10.42 9.27
N ASP A 86 18.47 11.32 8.71
CA ASP A 86 18.33 12.77 8.89
C ASP A 86 17.03 13.28 8.27
N TYR A 87 16.67 12.79 7.07
CA TYR A 87 15.40 13.11 6.43
C TYR A 87 14.20 12.68 7.27
N LEU A 88 14.25 11.47 7.82
CA LEU A 88 13.18 10.92 8.65
C LEU A 88 13.06 11.67 9.99
N LEU A 89 14.18 12.03 10.61
CA LEU A 89 14.20 12.84 11.83
C LEU A 89 13.64 14.24 11.56
N ALA A 90 14.05 14.88 10.47
CA ALA A 90 13.53 16.18 10.06
C ALA A 90 12.02 16.12 9.80
N ALA A 91 11.52 15.05 9.18
CA ALA A 91 10.09 14.84 8.98
C ALA A 91 9.35 14.74 10.32
N ARG A 92 9.86 13.98 11.29
CA ARG A 92 9.27 13.89 12.63
C ARG A 92 9.20 15.26 13.31
N GLN A 93 10.32 16.00 13.30
CA GLN A 93 10.38 17.33 13.92
C GLN A 93 9.41 18.31 13.25
N ALA A 94 9.31 18.27 11.92
CA ALA A 94 8.39 19.10 11.17
C ALA A 94 6.91 18.82 11.52
N LEU A 95 6.55 17.56 11.84
CA LEU A 95 5.20 17.20 12.29
C LEU A 95 4.89 17.85 13.64
N GLU A 96 5.82 17.73 14.59
CA GLU A 96 5.70 18.28 15.94
C GLU A 96 5.68 19.81 15.95
N GLN A 97 6.23 20.45 14.91
CA GLN A 97 6.26 21.91 14.74
C GLN A 97 5.07 22.46 13.93
N MET A 98 4.19 21.61 13.40
CA MET A 98 3.02 22.09 12.67
C MET A 98 2.18 23.02 13.57
N PRO A 99 1.72 24.19 13.10
CA PRO A 99 1.00 25.16 13.94
C PRO A 99 -0.21 24.58 14.70
N ALA A 100 -0.92 23.63 14.09
CA ALA A 100 -2.09 22.99 14.71
C ALA A 100 -1.74 21.92 15.76
N LEU A 101 -0.49 21.44 15.77
CA LEU A 101 0.00 20.34 16.60
C LEU A 101 1.07 20.76 17.62
N ALA A 102 1.67 21.94 17.42
CA ALA A 102 2.78 22.42 18.22
C ALA A 102 2.46 22.44 19.72
N GLY A 103 3.37 21.84 20.50
CA GLY A 103 3.24 21.71 21.95
C GLY A 103 2.25 20.66 22.44
N GLN A 104 1.55 19.95 21.54
CA GLN A 104 0.62 18.89 21.92
C GLN A 104 1.33 17.54 22.06
N ARG A 105 0.79 16.66 22.91
CA ARG A 105 1.20 15.25 22.95
C ARG A 105 0.52 14.49 21.83
N LEU A 106 1.27 14.17 20.79
CA LEU A 106 0.73 13.49 19.61
C LEU A 106 0.53 11.99 19.87
N THR A 107 -0.63 11.49 19.46
CA THR A 107 -1.01 10.09 19.56
C THR A 107 -1.30 9.57 18.17
N VAL A 108 -0.50 8.61 17.72
CA VAL A 108 -0.66 7.94 16.44
C VAL A 108 -1.78 6.92 16.55
N PHE A 109 -2.65 6.89 15.54
CA PHE A 109 -3.67 5.88 15.36
C PHE A 109 -3.27 4.92 14.25
N HIS A 110 -3.43 3.62 14.53
CA HIS A 110 -3.26 2.47 13.65
C HIS A 110 -1.88 2.23 13.06
N SER A 111 -1.30 3.16 12.30
CA SER A 111 -0.05 2.94 11.58
C SER A 111 0.68 4.22 11.16
N ILE A 112 1.96 4.07 10.84
CA ILE A 112 2.76 5.03 10.06
C ILE A 112 3.35 4.29 8.87
N HIS A 113 3.23 4.87 7.69
CA HIS A 113 3.74 4.35 6.43
C HIS A 113 4.87 5.23 5.90
N PHE A 114 6.00 4.62 5.54
CA PHE A 114 7.18 5.26 4.99
C PHE A 114 7.47 4.69 3.61
N TYR A 115 7.60 5.56 2.61
CA TYR A 115 7.89 5.17 1.23
C TYR A 115 9.32 5.57 0.84
N ASP A 116 9.91 4.83 -0.09
CA ASP A 116 11.22 5.08 -0.69
C ASP A 116 11.37 6.47 -1.31
N ASP A 117 10.30 7.00 -1.88
CA ASP A 117 10.24 8.35 -2.45
C ASP A 117 10.19 9.50 -1.41
N GLY A 118 10.20 9.16 -0.11
CA GLY A 118 10.18 10.12 1.00
C GLY A 118 8.79 10.51 1.46
N ARG A 119 7.72 9.95 0.88
CA ARG A 119 6.38 10.14 1.45
C ARG A 119 6.27 9.47 2.81
N ILE A 120 5.56 10.12 3.73
CA ILE A 120 5.21 9.54 5.04
C ILE A 120 3.73 9.82 5.30
N ASN A 121 2.97 8.78 5.62
CA ASN A 121 1.55 8.90 5.94
C ASN A 121 1.29 8.36 7.35
N LEU A 122 0.51 9.08 8.14
CA LEU A 122 0.06 8.64 9.45
C LEU A 122 -1.27 9.27 9.82
N ASP A 123 -1.94 8.66 10.77
CA ASP A 123 -3.16 9.17 11.34
C ASP A 123 -2.91 9.58 12.80
N LEU A 124 -3.38 10.77 13.20
CA LEU A 124 -3.28 11.25 14.57
C LEU A 124 -4.67 11.37 15.20
N VAL A 125 -4.76 10.98 16.47
CA VAL A 125 -5.91 11.36 17.30
C VAL A 125 -5.85 12.88 17.50
N ASP A 126 -6.96 13.57 17.24
CA ASP A 126 -7.06 15.01 17.44
C ASP A 126 -6.87 15.33 18.93
N PRO A 127 -5.81 16.09 19.31
CA PRO A 127 -5.54 16.41 20.70
C PRO A 127 -6.62 17.33 21.32
N GLN A 128 -7.39 18.06 20.50
CA GLN A 128 -8.48 18.93 20.94
C GLN A 128 -9.82 18.21 21.00
N GLN A 129 -9.99 17.13 20.22
CA GLN A 129 -11.22 16.33 20.18
C GLN A 129 -10.91 14.84 20.32
N PRO A 130 -10.66 14.36 21.57
CA PRO A 130 -10.34 12.96 21.83
C PRO A 130 -11.49 12.04 21.41
N GLY A 131 -11.35 11.41 20.25
CA GLY A 131 -12.42 10.65 19.58
C GLY A 131 -12.41 10.84 18.07
N HIS A 132 -11.83 11.93 17.59
CA HIS A 132 -11.59 12.19 16.18
C HIS A 132 -10.18 11.82 15.79
N VAL A 133 -10.03 11.41 14.53
CA VAL A 133 -8.74 11.10 13.93
C VAL A 133 -8.64 11.85 12.62
N ASP A 134 -7.46 12.40 12.36
CA ASP A 134 -7.14 13.06 11.11
C ASP A 134 -5.93 12.40 10.46
N SER A 135 -5.95 12.31 9.14
CA SER A 135 -4.80 11.87 8.35
C SER A 135 -3.79 13.00 8.15
N TYR A 136 -2.51 12.64 8.05
CA TYR A 136 -1.40 13.56 7.79
C TYR A 136 -0.47 12.94 6.74
N HIS A 137 -0.05 13.78 5.81
CA HIS A 137 0.78 13.39 4.67
C HIS A 137 2.02 14.27 4.59
N PHE A 138 3.19 13.66 4.61
CA PHE A 138 4.47 14.30 4.35
C PHE A 138 4.86 14.06 2.90
N GLU A 139 5.13 15.12 2.16
CA GLU A 139 5.69 15.04 0.82
C GLU A 139 6.54 16.29 0.57
N ARG A 140 7.69 16.13 -0.10
CA ARG A 140 8.59 17.25 -0.47
C ARG A 140 8.97 18.12 0.74
N GLY A 141 9.22 17.50 1.90
CA GLY A 141 9.70 18.21 3.09
C GLY A 141 8.61 18.95 3.88
N GLN A 142 7.33 18.74 3.58
CA GLN A 142 6.22 19.46 4.22
C GLN A 142 5.10 18.51 4.61
N TRP A 143 4.54 18.73 5.81
CA TRP A 143 3.32 18.05 6.25
C TRP A 143 2.07 18.78 5.81
N ARG A 144 1.04 18.02 5.48
CA ARG A 144 -0.31 18.50 5.20
C ARG A 144 -1.31 17.67 5.96
N LYS A 145 -2.29 18.34 6.57
CA LYS A 145 -3.47 17.68 7.12
C LYS A 145 -4.32 17.17 5.96
N GLY A 146 -4.67 15.90 6.01
CA GLY A 146 -5.57 15.24 5.07
C GLY A 146 -7.02 15.27 5.55
N ASN A 147 -7.79 14.26 5.15
CA ASN A 147 -9.19 14.13 5.54
C ASN A 147 -9.34 13.54 6.94
N PRO A 148 -10.47 13.81 7.62
CA PRO A 148 -10.87 13.07 8.80
C PRO A 148 -10.96 11.57 8.49
N VAL A 149 -10.49 10.76 9.43
CA VAL A 149 -10.51 9.30 9.38
C VAL A 149 -11.60 8.83 10.34
N ASN A 150 -12.47 7.93 9.88
CA ASN A 150 -13.48 7.32 10.74
C ASN A 150 -12.95 5.98 11.30
N PRO A 151 -12.57 5.89 12.59
CA PRO A 151 -12.03 4.66 13.16
C PRO A 151 -12.99 3.47 13.10
N GLN A 152 -14.30 3.72 12.99
CA GLN A 152 -15.32 2.67 12.95
C GLN A 152 -15.36 1.92 11.60
N GLN A 153 -14.75 2.48 10.55
CA GLN A 153 -14.69 1.84 9.24
C GLN A 153 -13.56 0.81 9.14
N PHE A 154 -12.68 0.74 10.14
CA PHE A 154 -11.64 -0.29 10.21
C PHE A 154 -12.23 -1.60 10.75
N ALA A 155 -11.42 -2.67 10.69
CA ALA A 155 -11.80 -3.94 11.30
C ALA A 155 -12.15 -3.76 12.80
N PRO A 156 -13.06 -4.56 13.38
CA PRO A 156 -13.43 -4.44 14.81
C PRO A 156 -12.24 -4.55 15.79
N THR A 157 -11.13 -5.12 15.34
CA THR A 157 -9.87 -5.23 16.07
C THR A 157 -8.98 -3.99 15.97
N ILE A 158 -9.46 -2.90 15.35
CA ILE A 158 -8.78 -1.62 15.21
C ILE A 158 -9.71 -0.57 15.82
N SER A 159 -9.29 0.00 16.95
CA SER A 159 -10.05 1.04 17.65
C SER A 159 -9.07 1.99 18.33
N LEU A 160 -9.49 3.21 18.64
CA LEU A 160 -8.63 4.20 19.30
C LEU A 160 -7.96 3.64 20.57
N GLN A 161 -8.74 2.96 21.42
CA GLN A 161 -8.21 2.39 22.65
C GLN A 161 -7.18 1.26 22.42
N ARG A 162 -7.32 0.49 21.34
CA ARG A 162 -6.50 -0.70 21.10
C ARG A 162 -5.37 -0.48 20.10
N SER A 163 -5.47 0.54 19.25
CA SER A 163 -4.59 0.77 18.12
C SER A 163 -4.02 2.18 18.13
N SER A 164 -3.89 2.79 19.31
CA SER A 164 -3.20 4.06 19.46
C SER A 164 -2.00 3.98 20.39
N THR A 165 -0.99 4.80 20.11
CA THR A 165 0.21 4.93 20.93
C THR A 165 0.78 6.34 20.80
N SER A 166 1.57 6.77 21.78
CA SER A 166 2.23 8.08 21.69
C SER A 166 3.23 8.09 20.54
N LEU A 167 3.27 9.17 19.74
CA LEU A 167 4.30 9.37 18.72
C LEU A 167 5.71 9.28 19.34
N ALA A 168 5.88 9.72 20.58
CA ALA A 168 7.14 9.64 21.31
C ALA A 168 7.67 8.21 21.48
N SER A 169 6.79 7.21 21.43
CA SER A 169 7.18 5.79 21.54
C SER A 169 7.66 5.18 20.22
N ILE A 170 7.42 5.87 19.10
CA ILE A 170 7.81 5.42 17.76
C ILE A 170 9.10 6.13 17.39
N ASP A 171 10.14 5.36 17.11
CA ASP A 171 11.43 5.87 16.67
C ASP A 171 11.48 5.90 15.13
N PHE A 172 11.68 7.08 14.55
CA PHE A 172 11.81 7.22 13.09
C PHE A 172 13.19 6.73 12.61
N GLU A 173 14.20 6.73 13.47
CA GLU A 173 15.52 6.14 13.21
C GLU A 173 15.50 4.60 13.21
N ALA A 174 14.37 3.99 13.57
CA ALA A 174 14.14 2.57 13.37
C ALA A 174 13.92 2.21 11.89
N VAL A 175 13.41 3.13 11.07
CA VAL A 175 13.07 2.87 9.66
C VAL A 175 14.29 2.44 8.85
N PRO A 176 15.46 3.11 8.90
CA PRO A 176 16.65 2.66 8.18
C PRO A 176 17.14 1.28 8.62
N ARG A 177 17.03 0.96 9.92
CA ARG A 177 17.42 -0.35 10.46
C ARG A 177 16.53 -1.48 9.90
N VAL A 178 15.23 -1.25 9.88
CA VAL A 178 14.26 -2.20 9.30
C VAL A 178 14.49 -2.33 7.79
N ALA A 179 14.64 -1.21 7.07
CA ALA A 179 14.90 -1.20 5.64
C ALA A 179 16.20 -1.94 5.29
N GLN A 180 17.27 -1.74 6.07
CA GLN A 180 18.54 -2.43 5.89
C GLN A 180 18.38 -3.95 6.07
N ALA A 181 17.77 -4.39 7.17
CA ALA A 181 17.56 -5.82 7.42
C ALA A 181 16.74 -6.47 6.29
N LEU A 182 15.72 -5.77 5.78
CA LEU A 182 14.94 -6.25 4.64
C LEU A 182 15.76 -6.31 3.35
N GLN A 183 16.56 -5.28 3.07
CA GLN A 183 17.39 -5.23 1.86
C GLN A 183 18.47 -6.32 1.88
N GLU A 184 19.08 -6.59 3.03
CA GLU A 184 20.03 -7.69 3.21
C GLU A 184 19.40 -9.05 2.86
N GLN A 185 18.18 -9.31 3.31
CA GLN A 185 17.48 -10.55 2.95
C GLN A 185 17.11 -10.60 1.47
N ARG A 186 16.69 -9.49 0.87
CA ARG A 186 16.39 -9.45 -0.58
C ARG A 186 17.64 -9.72 -1.42
N ASN A 187 18.76 -9.11 -1.06
CA ASN A 187 20.06 -9.33 -1.72
C ASN A 187 20.51 -10.80 -1.63
N ALA A 188 20.19 -11.48 -0.53
CA ALA A 188 20.56 -12.88 -0.34
C ALA A 188 19.63 -13.87 -1.07
N LEU A 189 18.35 -13.51 -1.25
CA LEU A 189 17.30 -14.45 -1.65
C LEU A 189 16.79 -14.28 -3.09
N GLN A 190 17.08 -13.15 -3.73
CA GLN A 190 16.55 -12.79 -5.04
C GLN A 190 17.68 -12.53 -6.05
N ASN A 191 17.47 -12.90 -7.31
CA ASN A 191 18.37 -12.54 -8.40
C ASN A 191 17.59 -12.15 -9.69
N PRO A 192 17.50 -10.85 -10.05
CA PRO A 192 18.09 -9.70 -9.38
C PRO A 192 17.35 -9.34 -8.08
N ALA A 193 18.07 -8.70 -7.15
CA ALA A 193 17.48 -8.22 -5.91
C ALA A 193 16.56 -7.01 -6.16
N SER A 194 15.36 -7.04 -5.56
CA SER A 194 14.45 -5.89 -5.54
C SER A 194 14.82 -4.91 -4.42
N GLU A 195 14.51 -3.63 -4.62
CA GLU A 195 14.70 -2.60 -3.60
C GLU A 195 13.54 -2.52 -2.61
N VAL A 196 13.85 -2.26 -1.34
CA VAL A 196 12.83 -2.00 -0.32
C VAL A 196 12.13 -0.67 -0.62
N GLY A 197 10.88 -0.76 -1.10
CA GLY A 197 10.09 0.43 -1.46
C GLY A 197 9.19 1.00 -0.34
N HIS A 198 8.95 0.24 0.73
CA HIS A 198 7.97 0.60 1.75
C HIS A 198 8.26 -0.12 3.08
N VAL A 199 8.27 0.66 4.16
CA VAL A 199 8.32 0.20 5.55
C VAL A 199 7.16 0.83 6.29
N TYR A 200 6.51 0.08 7.16
CA TYR A 200 5.43 0.62 7.99
C TYR A 200 5.45 0.02 9.39
N VAL A 201 5.05 0.81 10.36
CA VAL A 201 4.83 0.36 11.74
C VAL A 201 3.36 0.41 12.04
N ILE A 202 2.85 -0.67 12.63
CA ILE A 202 1.45 -0.75 13.06
C ILE A 202 1.37 -0.80 14.58
N VAL A 203 0.29 -0.23 15.10
CA VAL A 203 -0.02 -0.20 16.53
C VAL A 203 -1.05 -1.29 16.84
N ARG A 204 -0.60 -2.32 17.54
CA ARG A 204 -1.44 -3.42 18.04
C ARG A 204 -1.96 -3.11 19.45
N LYS A 205 -2.77 -4.03 19.97
CA LYS A 205 -3.35 -3.98 21.32
C LYS A 205 -2.32 -3.51 22.36
N ALA A 206 -2.74 -2.56 23.21
CA ALA A 206 -1.92 -1.98 24.28
C ALA A 206 -0.68 -1.22 23.77
N GLY A 207 -0.74 -0.63 22.57
CA GLY A 207 0.33 0.21 22.02
C GLY A 207 1.54 -0.58 21.49
N LYS A 208 1.43 -1.91 21.36
CA LYS A 208 2.55 -2.73 20.87
C LYS A 208 2.86 -2.39 19.42
N LEU A 209 4.09 -1.96 19.16
CA LEU A 209 4.60 -1.68 17.82
C LEU A 209 4.99 -2.98 17.11
N VAL A 210 4.66 -3.08 15.83
CA VAL A 210 5.11 -4.15 14.94
C VAL A 210 5.56 -3.53 13.62
N TRP A 211 6.81 -3.78 13.24
CA TRP A 211 7.40 -3.32 11.99
C TRP A 211 7.12 -4.31 10.86
N LEU A 212 6.81 -3.77 9.70
CA LEU A 212 6.44 -4.50 8.50
C LEU A 212 7.09 -3.86 7.25
N PRO A 213 7.29 -4.62 6.16
CA PRO A 213 7.03 -6.06 6.05
C PRO A 213 7.93 -6.87 7.00
N ASP A 214 7.42 -7.98 7.51
CA ASP A 214 8.15 -8.92 8.35
C ASP A 214 8.51 -10.20 7.58
N GLU A 215 8.38 -10.17 6.25
CA GLU A 215 8.64 -11.30 5.38
C GLU A 215 9.30 -10.82 4.08
N VAL A 216 10.28 -11.59 3.61
CA VAL A 216 10.95 -11.39 2.33
C VAL A 216 10.84 -12.68 1.54
N ALA A 217 10.17 -12.60 0.39
CA ALA A 217 10.09 -13.70 -0.56
C ALA A 217 11.34 -13.72 -1.44
N GLY A 218 11.96 -14.89 -1.59
CA GLY A 218 13.05 -15.15 -2.51
C GLY A 218 12.63 -15.94 -3.74
N ASP A 219 13.61 -16.30 -4.56
CA ASP A 219 13.39 -17.08 -5.78
C ASP A 219 12.99 -18.54 -5.49
N ARG A 220 13.42 -19.07 -4.33
CA ARG A 220 13.23 -20.47 -3.94
C ARG A 220 12.72 -20.67 -2.51
N GLU A 221 12.94 -19.71 -1.64
CA GLU A 221 12.52 -19.76 -0.24
C GLU A 221 12.09 -18.37 0.22
N SER A 222 11.29 -18.31 1.28
CA SER A 222 10.93 -17.07 1.95
C SER A 222 11.48 -17.08 3.37
N VAL A 223 11.79 -15.89 3.88
CA VAL A 223 12.19 -15.71 5.28
C VAL A 223 11.27 -14.74 5.99
N ARG A 224 10.98 -15.04 7.24
CA ARG A 224 10.29 -14.13 8.17
C ARG A 224 11.31 -13.49 9.09
N LEU A 225 11.27 -12.18 9.16
CA LEU A 225 12.05 -11.34 10.06
C LEU A 225 11.21 -11.01 11.29
N GLN A 226 11.84 -10.94 12.46
CA GLN A 226 11.17 -10.54 13.69
C GLN A 226 11.86 -9.29 14.22
N PHE A 227 11.13 -8.19 14.31
CA PHE A 227 11.65 -6.92 14.84
C PHE A 227 11.11 -6.66 16.24
N ASP A 228 11.88 -5.98 17.08
CA ASP A 228 11.35 -5.37 18.30
C ASP A 228 10.67 -4.01 18.03
N ALA A 229 10.20 -3.34 19.09
CA ALA A 229 9.52 -2.06 18.95
C ALA A 229 10.40 -0.95 18.38
N GLN A 230 11.72 -1.08 18.49
CA GLN A 230 12.73 -0.14 18.03
C GLN A 230 13.27 -0.51 16.65
N GLY A 231 12.64 -1.48 15.97
CA GLY A 231 13.04 -1.91 14.62
C GLY A 231 14.34 -2.72 14.59
N ALA A 232 14.87 -3.15 15.74
CA ALA A 232 16.03 -4.02 15.75
C ALA A 232 15.63 -5.47 15.44
N LEU A 233 16.39 -6.11 14.54
CA LEU A 233 16.17 -7.49 14.16
C LEU A 233 16.48 -8.43 15.34
N ARG A 234 15.51 -9.24 15.72
CA ARG A 234 15.58 -10.23 16.80
C ARG A 234 15.76 -11.66 16.29
N GLY A 235 15.32 -11.93 15.07
CA GLY A 235 15.49 -13.24 14.47
C GLY A 235 15.04 -13.29 13.01
N VAL A 236 15.55 -14.31 12.32
CA VAL A 236 15.17 -14.67 10.96
C VAL A 236 14.83 -16.15 10.96
N SER A 237 13.69 -16.51 10.38
CA SER A 237 13.24 -17.90 10.26
C SER A 237 12.78 -18.20 8.85
N ARG A 238 13.21 -19.33 8.28
CA ARG A 238 12.73 -19.80 6.97
C ARG A 238 11.27 -20.22 7.03
N ARG A 239 10.55 -20.01 5.93
CA ARG A 239 9.16 -20.38 5.71
C ARG A 239 9.04 -21.61 4.82
#